data_AF-A0A524L6T8-F1
#
_entry.id   AF-A0A524L6T8-F1
#
_cell.length_a   1.000
_cell.length_b   1.000
_cell.length_c   1.000
_cell.angle_alpha   90.00
_cell.angle_beta   90.00
_cell.angle_gamma   90.00
#
_symmetry.space_group_name_H-M   'P 1'
#
loop_
_entity.id
_entity.type
_entity.pdbx_description
1 polymer ?
#
loop_
_entity_poly.entity_id
_entity_poly.type
_entity_poly.pdbx_seq_one_letter_code
_entity_poly.pdbx_strand_id
1 'polypeptide(L)' 'MNESIIRTAFDNIASHISNIDSIRAIVEELESEDLSIDAVVETLQKMIEDAEVTLRTDIRILINECRHLKSRMNI' A
#
# COMPACT_ATOMS: atom_id res chain seq x y z
N MET A 1 -15.63 -1.43 -13.02
CA MET A 1 -14.18 -1.36 -12.73
C MET A 1 -14.04 -1.79 -11.29
N ASN A 2 -13.42 -2.95 -11.02
CA ASN A 2 -13.11 -3.32 -9.65
C ASN A 2 -11.98 -2.39 -9.21
N GLU A 3 -12.25 -1.48 -8.27
CA GLU A 3 -11.20 -0.67 -7.66
C GLU A 3 -10.22 -1.61 -6.95
N SER A 4 -8.93 -1.44 -7.24
CA SER A 4 -7.87 -2.21 -6.59
C SER A 4 -7.81 -1.87 -5.11
N ILE A 5 -7.72 -2.88 -4.23
CA ILE A 5 -7.67 -2.67 -2.77
C ILE A 5 -6.51 -1.75 -2.39
N ILE A 6 -5.37 -1.87 -3.06
CA ILE A 6 -4.19 -1.03 -2.78
C ILE A 6 -4.44 0.44 -3.19
N ARG A 7 -5.24 0.68 -4.23
CA ARG A 7 -5.62 2.02 -4.66
C ARG A 7 -6.53 2.70 -3.65
N THR A 8 -7.56 1.97 -3.23
CA THR A 8 -8.46 2.44 -2.17
C THR A 8 -7.68 2.68 -0.87
N ALA A 9 -6.72 1.82 -0.53
CA ALA A 9 -5.87 2.02 0.64
C ALA A 9 -5.03 3.31 0.52
N PHE A 10 -4.43 3.56 -0.64
CA PHE A 10 -3.69 4.79 -0.92
C PHE A 10 -4.55 6.04 -0.75
N ASP A 11 -5.74 6.06 -1.35
CA ASP A 11 -6.65 7.20 -1.29
C ASP A 11 -7.09 7.51 0.16
N ASN A 12 -7.29 6.47 0.98
CA ASN A 12 -7.64 6.63 2.40
C ASN A 12 -6.51 7.21 3.25
N ILE A 13 -5.25 6.97 2.88
CA ILE A 13 -4.08 7.40 3.68
C ILE A 13 -3.39 8.64 3.12
N ALA A 14 -3.78 9.12 1.94
CA ALA A 14 -3.06 10.17 1.21
C ALA A 14 -2.85 11.45 2.04
N SER A 15 -3.80 11.80 2.92
CA SER A 15 -3.70 12.94 3.85
C SER A 15 -2.85 12.68 5.10
N HIS A 16 -2.38 11.46 5.30
CA HIS A 16 -1.67 11.00 6.50
C HIS A 16 -0.20 10.64 6.25
N ILE A 17 0.23 10.61 4.98
CA ILE A 17 1.59 10.27 4.58
C ILE A 17 2.36 11.51 4.13
N SER A 18 3.69 11.46 4.23
CA SER A 18 4.56 12.58 3.83
C SER A 18 5.17 12.41 2.44
N ASN A 19 5.38 11.17 1.99
CA ASN A 19 6.03 10.82 0.73
C ASN A 19 5.00 10.41 -0.34
N ILE A 20 4.01 11.27 -0.61
CA ILE A 20 2.86 10.96 -1.50
C ILE A 20 3.30 10.45 -2.87
N ASP A 21 4.27 11.11 -3.50
CA ASP A 21 4.70 10.75 -4.86
C ASP A 21 5.42 9.39 -4.89
N SER A 22 6.27 9.13 -3.89
CA SER A 22 6.95 7.83 -3.75
C SER A 22 5.94 6.71 -3.51
N ILE A 23 4.99 6.91 -2.60
CA ILE A 23 3.95 5.90 -2.33
C ILE A 23 3.05 5.69 -3.54
N ARG A 24 2.71 6.75 -4.28
CA ARG A 24 1.93 6.64 -5.51
C ARG A 24 2.64 5.79 -6.56
N ALA A 25 3.94 6.01 -6.78
CA ALA A 25 4.71 5.20 -7.72
C ALA A 25 4.71 3.71 -7.34
N ILE A 26 4.85 3.40 -6.05
CA ILE A 26 4.77 2.03 -5.53
C ILE A 26 3.38 1.43 -5.79
N VAL A 27 2.31 2.19 -5.55
CA VAL A 27 0.94 1.74 -5.77
C VAL A 27 0.70 1.44 -7.26
N GLU A 28 1.13 2.34 -8.16
CA GLU A 28 0.99 2.16 -9.60
C GLU A 28 1.77 0.95 -10.13
N GLU A 29 2.98 0.70 -9.61
CA GLU A 29 3.76 -0.50 -9.92
C GLU A 29 3.04 -1.77 -9.50
N LEU A 30 2.58 -1.84 -8.24
CA LEU A 30 1.91 -3.02 -7.69
C LEU A 30 0.53 -3.28 -8.32
N GLU A 31 -0.19 -2.22 -8.72
CA GLU A 31 -1.45 -2.35 -9.48
C GLU A 31 -1.21 -2.99 -10.85
N SER A 32 -0.05 -2.78 -11.47
CA SER A 32 0.28 -3.32 -12.80
C SER A 32 0.63 -4.81 -12.78
N GLU A 33 0.98 -5.37 -11.63
CA GLU A 33 1.44 -6.75 -11.47
C GLU A 33 0.31 -7.78 -11.22
N ASP A 34 -0.95 -7.34 -11.12
CA ASP A 34 -2.13 -8.20 -10.83
C ASP A 34 -1.91 -9.16 -9.63
N LEU A 35 -1.29 -8.62 -8.57
CA LEU A 35 -0.96 -9.38 -7.38
C LEU A 35 -2.17 -9.59 -6.46
N SER A 36 -2.15 -10.70 -5.71
CA SER A 36 -3.05 -10.86 -4.57
C SER A 36 -2.71 -9.82 -3.48
N ILE A 37 -3.70 -9.47 -2.65
CA ILE A 37 -3.47 -8.53 -1.54
C ILE A 37 -2.41 -9.00 -0.55
N ASP A 38 -2.25 -10.32 -0.37
CA ASP A 38 -1.20 -10.88 0.50
C ASP A 38 0.18 -10.70 -0.13
N ALA A 39 0.32 -10.93 -1.43
CA ALA A 39 1.56 -10.68 -2.16
C ALA A 39 1.93 -9.18 -2.16
N VAL A 40 0.95 -8.28 -2.31
CA VAL A 40 1.14 -6.83 -2.15
C VAL A 40 1.72 -6.49 -0.77
N VAL A 41 1.13 -7.04 0.30
CA VAL A 41 1.60 -6.79 1.67
C VAL A 41 3.03 -7.31 1.87
N GLU A 42 3.35 -8.51 1.36
CA GLU A 42 4.69 -9.06 1.42
C GLU A 42 5.71 -8.20 0.66
N THR A 43 5.37 -7.71 -0.53
CA THR A 43 6.24 -6.82 -1.31
C THR A 43 6.48 -5.51 -0.56
N LEU A 44 5.43 -4.87 -0.06
CA LEU A 44 5.56 -3.65 0.77
C LEU A 44 6.42 -3.88 2.02
N GLN A 45 6.32 -5.06 2.65
CA GLN A 45 7.16 -5.41 3.79
C GLN A 45 8.64 -5.51 3.42
N LYS A 46 8.98 -6.07 2.26
CA LYS A 46 10.37 -6.11 1.77
C LYS A 46 10.91 -4.71 1.50
N MET A 47 10.09 -3.82 0.93
CA MET A 47 10.49 -2.43 0.65
C MET A 47 10.84 -1.62 1.92
N ILE A 48 10.29 -1.99 3.08
CA ILE A 48 10.64 -1.34 4.36
C ILE A 48 12.11 -1.55 4.73
N GLU A 49 12.71 -2.68 4.35
CA GLU A 49 14.08 -3.04 4.75
C GLU A 49 15.10 -2.02 4.22
N ASP A 50 14.89 -1.56 2.99
CA ASP A 50 15.79 -0.66 2.25
C ASP A 50 15.35 0.81 2.26
N ALA A 51 14.12 1.11 2.70
CA ALA A 51 13.58 2.47 2.70
C ALA A 51 14.20 3.37 3.77
N GLU A 52 14.16 4.70 3.58
CA GLU A 52 14.47 5.68 4.63
C GLU A 52 13.36 5.77 5.70
N VAL A 53 13.65 6.32 6.88
CA VAL A 53 12.77 6.29 8.07
C VAL A 53 11.36 6.84 7.82
N THR A 54 11.24 7.94 7.08
CA THR A 54 9.93 8.57 6.76
C THR A 54 9.13 7.70 5.80
N LEU A 55 9.78 7.19 4.74
CA LEU A 55 9.16 6.29 3.78
C LEU A 55 8.73 4.96 4.43
N ARG A 56 9.53 4.42 5.37
CA ARG A 56 9.15 3.23 6.18
C ARG A 56 7.84 3.46 6.93
N THR A 57 7.65 4.64 7.50
CA THR A 57 6.43 4.98 8.24
C THR A 57 5.23 5.02 7.29
N ASP A 58 5.38 5.68 6.15
CA ASP A 58 4.31 5.78 5.16
C ASP A 58 3.93 4.41 4.57
N ILE A 59 4.91 3.56 4.27
CA ILE A 59 4.67 2.17 3.82
C ILE A 59 3.94 1.36 4.90
N ARG A 60 4.28 1.53 6.18
CA ARG A 60 3.56 0.87 7.28
C ARG A 60 2.11 1.31 7.39
N ILE A 61 1.83 2.59 7.17
CA ILE A 61 0.46 3.13 7.14
C ILE A 61 -0.32 2.47 6.00
N LEU A 62 0.28 2.35 4.81
CA LEU A 62 -0.33 1.67 3.67
C LEU A 62 -0.61 0.18 3.93
N ILE A 63 0.34 -0.56 4.49
CA ILE A 63 0.14 -1.97 4.85
C ILE A 63 -1.02 -2.14 5.83
N ASN A 64 -1.12 -1.27 6.82
CA ASN A 64 -2.19 -1.33 7.81
C ASN A 64 -3.56 -1.10 7.17
N GLU A 65 -3.65 -0.13 6.25
CA GLU A 65 -4.90 0.15 5.54
C GLU A 65 -5.29 -0.99 4.58
N CYS A 66 -4.33 -1.58 3.85
CA CYS A 66 -4.55 -2.78 3.04
C CYS A 66 -5.14 -3.92 3.86
N ARG A 67 -4.59 -4.19 5.05
CA ARG A 67 -5.11 -5.22 5.97
C ARG A 67 -6.49 -4.87 6.51
N HIS A 68 -6.73 -3.60 6.81
CA HIS A 68 -8.02 -3.11 7.27
C HIS A 68 -9.11 -3.34 6.21
N LEU A 69 -8.84 -2.96 4.96
CA LEU A 69 -9.77 -3.15 3.84
C LEU A 69 -10.00 -4.64 3.55
N LYS A 70 -8.94 -5.46 3.51
CA LYS A 70 -9.06 -6.92 3.37
C LYS A 70 -10.01 -7.50 4.42
N SER A 71 -9.79 -7.16 5.70
CA SER A 71 -10.65 -7.62 6.80
C SER A 71 -12.09 -7.13 6.71
N ARG A 72 -12.34 -5.94 6.16
CA ARG A 72 -13.70 -5.40 5.97
C ARG A 72 -14.45 -6.03 4.81
N MET A 73 -13.74 -6.46 3.78
CA MET A 73 -14.31 -7.04 2.57
C MET A 73 -14.51 -8.56 2.68
N ASN A 74 -14.07 -9.20 3.78
CA ASN A 74 -14.19 -10.64 4.03
C ASN A 74 -13.55 -11.52 2.92
N ILE A 75 -12.47 -11.03 2.33
CA ILE A 75 -11.67 -11.70 1.28
C ILE A 75 -10.25 -11.99 1.76
#